data_AF-A0A935D440-F1
#
_entry.id   AF-A0A935D440-F1
#
_cell.length_a   1.000
_cell.length_b   1.000
_cell.length_c   1.000
_cell.angle_alpha   90.00
_cell.angle_beta   90.00
_cell.angle_gamma   90.00
#
_symmetry.space_group_name_H-M   'P 1'
#
loop_
_entity.id
_entity.type
_entity.pdbx_description
1 polymer ?
#
loop_
_entity_poly.entity_id
_entity_poly.type
_entity_poly.pdbx_seq_one_letter_code
_entity_poly.pdbx_strand_id
1 'polypeptide(L)'
;MIHRRAGADAERPLAQLRTLAGLARRADAEVDAFPLELFRVAVGLVATAYFARLAWEAGDIAAADGLYDHALSRDIFWFTAQPLFHTWMGAAWVRSVYALGAVASLALAAGARARFSAAVAYVVAVCSYRYSFLVVSVDDAVVHLLLAWMILLPVGRTLGPSLLVRPSREGLHDALHARAPGLGVRLLLANVALVYLVAGLTKWRSPLWLQGDALLAVLKLPASFWPEQFSAEQSWLLRPFNWAGLAIEPLFALLVVLPPRHACKRALGALLVGFHLCIALTLDVGLANLGCLALGLVLFRTEVAALARARLGASTEPPSPACPPRAARERTSRLVASASFVLVLLLYGAMVGSALQPSWRADAAPSDDPKAEGGGPIQRACVTGLWVLGLAQQYRLLDWIDERNYALSLSVRERDARGVLRSMPTERYLRSSSATRPTSTSCAASPRAS
;
A
#
# COMPACT_ATOMS: atom_id res chain seq x y z
N MET A 1 -57.57 21.39 -11.77
CA MET A 1 -56.28 20.91 -12.32
C MET A 1 -55.11 20.92 -11.30
N ILE A 2 -55.34 21.20 -10.01
CA ILE A 2 -54.27 21.40 -8.99
C ILE A 2 -54.03 20.16 -8.10
N HIS A 3 -54.95 19.19 -8.04
CA HIS A 3 -54.81 18.00 -7.17
C HIS A 3 -53.94 16.84 -7.71
N ARG A 4 -53.35 16.94 -8.91
CA ARG A 4 -52.54 15.84 -9.50
C ARG A 4 -51.03 15.94 -9.24
N ARG A 5 -50.51 17.03 -8.66
CA ARG A 5 -49.07 17.19 -8.40
C ARG A 5 -48.61 16.68 -7.03
N ALA A 6 -49.50 16.51 -6.05
CA ALA A 6 -49.11 16.09 -4.70
C ALA A 6 -48.72 14.60 -4.58
N GLY A 7 -49.14 13.73 -5.51
CA GLY A 7 -48.82 12.30 -5.49
C GLY A 7 -47.41 11.96 -5.98
N ALA A 8 -46.86 12.77 -6.90
CA ALA A 8 -45.57 12.46 -7.55
C ALA A 8 -44.36 12.70 -6.63
N ASP A 9 -44.48 13.58 -5.62
CA ASP A 9 -43.38 13.89 -4.70
C ASP A 9 -43.27 12.87 -3.55
N ALA A 10 -44.33 12.14 -3.22
CA ALA A 10 -44.32 11.10 -2.19
C ALA A 10 -43.72 9.76 -2.66
N GLU A 11 -43.70 9.48 -3.96
CA GLU A 11 -43.15 8.24 -4.51
C GLU A 11 -41.61 8.25 -4.61
N ARG A 12 -40.99 9.43 -4.76
CA ARG A 12 -39.53 9.57 -4.89
C ARG A 12 -38.76 9.12 -3.62
N PRO A 13 -39.16 9.50 -2.38
CA PRO A 13 -38.49 9.04 -1.17
C PRO A 13 -38.56 7.52 -0.98
N LEU A 14 -39.70 6.91 -1.30
CA LEU A 14 -39.89 5.46 -1.16
C LEU A 14 -39.02 4.67 -2.15
N ALA A 15 -38.87 5.14 -3.39
CA ALA A 15 -37.98 4.55 -4.38
C ALA A 15 -36.50 4.63 -3.95
N GLN A 16 -36.07 5.77 -3.38
CA GLN A 16 -34.72 5.96 -2.85
C GLN A 16 -34.47 5.02 -1.66
N LEU A 17 -35.40 4.94 -0.70
CA LEU A 17 -35.30 4.03 0.45
C LEU A 17 -35.22 2.55 0.03
N ARG A 18 -36.02 2.12 -0.96
CA ARG A 18 -35.94 0.76 -1.51
C ARG A 18 -34.58 0.49 -2.17
N THR A 19 -34.03 1.47 -2.87
CA THR A 19 -32.71 1.38 -3.52
C THR A 19 -31.59 1.26 -2.47
N LEU A 20 -31.60 2.11 -1.45
CA LEU A 20 -30.63 2.07 -0.34
C LEU A 20 -30.74 0.76 0.45
N ALA A 21 -31.95 0.30 0.75
CA ALA A 21 -32.18 -0.99 1.40
C ALA A 21 -31.68 -2.16 0.52
N GLY A 22 -31.86 -2.07 -0.80
CA GLY A 22 -31.32 -3.04 -1.74
C GLY A 22 -29.78 -3.07 -1.75
N LEU A 23 -29.14 -1.90 -1.72
CA LEU A 23 -27.68 -1.78 -1.63
C LEU A 23 -27.15 -2.30 -0.29
N ALA A 24 -27.80 -1.97 0.82
CA ALA A 24 -27.44 -2.46 2.15
C ALA A 24 -27.56 -3.98 2.23
N ARG A 25 -28.69 -4.56 1.77
CA ARG A 25 -28.87 -6.02 1.69
C ARG A 25 -27.83 -6.68 0.81
N ARG A 26 -27.52 -6.07 -0.36
CA ARG A 26 -26.44 -6.56 -1.19
C ARG A 26 -25.16 -6.54 -0.40
N ALA A 27 -24.75 -5.41 0.17
CA ALA A 27 -23.50 -5.23 0.90
C ALA A 27 -23.33 -6.24 2.05
N ASP A 28 -24.41 -6.58 2.75
CA ASP A 28 -24.37 -7.55 3.85
C ASP A 28 -24.37 -9.01 3.39
N ALA A 29 -24.81 -9.28 2.15
CA ALA A 29 -24.94 -10.64 1.65
C ALA A 29 -23.63 -11.43 1.77
N GLU A 30 -23.77 -12.66 2.26
CA GLU A 30 -22.66 -13.51 2.65
C GLU A 30 -21.70 -13.81 1.49
N VAL A 31 -20.46 -14.09 1.85
CA VAL A 31 -19.38 -14.48 0.93
C VAL A 31 -18.77 -15.81 1.36
N ASP A 32 -18.09 -16.49 0.44
CA ASP A 32 -17.34 -17.71 0.76
C ASP A 32 -16.25 -17.40 1.80
N ALA A 33 -16.22 -18.16 2.89
CA ALA A 33 -15.25 -17.96 3.96
C ALA A 33 -13.85 -18.49 3.60
N PHE A 34 -13.78 -19.55 2.77
CA PHE A 34 -12.52 -20.22 2.46
C PHE A 34 -11.43 -19.32 1.84
N PRO A 35 -11.71 -18.50 0.80
CA PRO A 35 -10.69 -17.58 0.25
C PRO A 35 -10.24 -16.52 1.25
N LEU A 36 -11.14 -16.08 2.14
CA LEU A 36 -10.83 -15.14 3.22
C LEU A 36 -9.86 -15.76 4.25
N GLU A 37 -9.93 -17.07 4.44
CA GLU A 37 -9.06 -17.82 5.35
C GLU A 37 -7.70 -18.09 4.74
N LEU A 38 -7.63 -18.36 3.44
CA LEU A 38 -6.37 -18.37 2.71
C LEU A 38 -5.70 -16.98 2.75
N PHE A 39 -6.48 -15.91 2.60
CA PHE A 39 -5.98 -14.55 2.75
C PHE A 39 -5.42 -14.29 4.14
N ARG A 40 -6.12 -14.73 5.21
CA ARG A 40 -5.60 -14.68 6.58
C ARG A 40 -4.25 -15.41 6.72
N VAL A 41 -4.14 -16.63 6.19
CA VAL A 41 -2.88 -17.40 6.23
C VAL A 41 -1.77 -16.61 5.55
N ALA A 42 -2.00 -16.10 4.33
CA ALA A 42 -1.02 -15.32 3.59
C ALA A 42 -0.60 -14.05 4.35
N VAL A 43 -1.54 -13.29 4.91
CA VAL A 43 -1.24 -12.09 5.70
C VAL A 43 -0.44 -12.43 6.95
N GLY A 44 -0.78 -13.50 7.67
CA GLY A 44 -0.02 -13.93 8.84
C GLY A 44 1.42 -14.34 8.50
N LEU A 45 1.64 -14.99 7.35
CA LEU A 45 2.99 -15.32 6.88
C LEU A 45 3.78 -14.08 6.46
N VAL A 46 3.18 -13.15 5.73
CA VAL A 46 3.81 -11.87 5.35
C VAL A 46 4.18 -11.07 6.61
N ALA A 47 3.27 -10.95 7.58
CA ALA A 47 3.54 -10.28 8.84
C ALA A 47 4.63 -10.98 9.67
N THR A 48 4.71 -12.31 9.61
CA THR A 48 5.80 -13.06 10.27
C THR A 48 7.15 -12.70 9.64
N ALA A 49 7.25 -12.71 8.31
CA ALA A 49 8.46 -12.32 7.59
C ALA A 49 8.85 -10.86 7.89
N TYR A 50 7.85 -9.97 7.97
CA TYR A 50 8.02 -8.58 8.39
C TYR A 50 8.66 -8.47 9.78
N PHE A 51 8.10 -9.12 10.80
CA PHE A 51 8.68 -9.06 12.14
C PHE A 51 10.04 -9.76 12.26
N ALA A 52 10.27 -10.82 11.47
CA ALA A 52 11.57 -11.47 11.41
C ALA A 52 12.64 -10.53 10.84
N ARG A 53 12.31 -9.77 9.77
CA ARG A 53 13.18 -8.73 9.21
C ARG A 53 13.45 -7.64 10.24
N LEU A 54 12.42 -7.09 10.90
CA LEU A 54 12.61 -6.08 11.93
C LEU A 54 13.45 -6.58 13.11
N ALA A 55 13.30 -7.84 13.52
CA ALA A 55 14.14 -8.45 14.55
C ALA A 55 15.61 -8.55 14.12
N TRP A 56 15.86 -8.83 12.84
CA TRP A 56 17.22 -8.86 12.29
C TRP A 56 17.85 -7.47 12.32
N GLU A 57 17.12 -6.46 11.85
CA GLU A 57 17.56 -5.06 11.74
C GLU A 57 17.51 -4.29 13.07
N ALA A 58 16.91 -4.88 14.12
CA ALA A 58 16.63 -4.22 15.40
C ALA A 58 17.81 -3.48 16.03
N GLY A 59 19.03 -4.00 15.86
CA GLY A 59 20.25 -3.36 16.37
C GLY A 59 20.52 -2.02 15.71
N ASP A 60 20.33 -1.93 14.40
CA ASP A 60 20.63 -0.73 13.63
C ASP A 60 19.51 0.31 13.73
N ILE A 61 18.25 -0.15 13.70
CA ILE A 61 17.09 0.75 13.53
C ILE A 61 16.42 1.15 14.84
N ALA A 62 16.43 0.32 15.89
CA ALA A 62 15.54 0.47 17.04
C ALA A 62 16.22 0.32 18.42
N ALA A 63 17.43 -0.22 18.49
CA ALA A 63 18.16 -0.33 19.75
C ALA A 63 18.64 1.05 20.25
N ALA A 64 18.88 1.16 21.55
CA ALA A 64 19.40 2.35 22.21
C ALA A 64 20.74 2.83 21.62
N ASP A 65 21.55 1.90 21.14
CA ASP A 65 22.86 2.10 20.51
C ASP A 65 22.81 2.02 18.97
N GLY A 66 21.60 2.06 18.39
CA GLY A 66 21.41 2.03 16.94
C GLY A 66 21.87 3.31 16.24
N LEU A 67 21.70 3.34 14.92
CA LEU A 67 22.11 4.47 14.06
C LEU A 67 21.29 5.74 14.29
N TYR A 68 20.15 5.64 14.99
CA TYR A 68 19.19 6.73 15.19
C TYR A 68 19.07 7.11 16.66
N ASP A 69 19.13 8.42 16.94
CA ASP A 69 18.79 8.95 18.25
C ASP A 69 17.27 9.00 18.43
N HIS A 70 16.72 7.95 19.02
CA HIS A 70 15.30 7.82 19.30
C HIS A 70 14.80 8.79 20.37
N ALA A 71 15.67 9.31 21.24
CA ALA A 71 15.29 10.33 22.21
C ALA A 71 15.05 11.65 21.49
N LEU A 72 16.01 12.09 20.69
CA LEU A 72 15.89 13.29 19.87
C LEU A 72 14.71 13.20 18.90
N SER A 73 14.53 12.07 18.22
CA SER A 73 13.40 11.84 17.31
C SER A 73 12.06 12.05 18.02
N ARG A 74 11.89 11.51 19.23
CA ARG A 74 10.65 11.68 20.01
C ARG A 74 10.44 13.10 20.50
N ASP A 75 11.51 13.81 20.84
CA ASP A 75 11.45 15.21 21.28
C ASP A 75 11.01 16.13 20.13
N ILE A 76 11.54 15.89 18.92
CA ILE A 76 11.15 16.64 17.70
C ILE A 76 9.75 16.24 17.24
N PHE A 77 9.46 14.93 17.19
CA PHE A 77 8.22 14.36 16.65
C PHE A 77 7.33 13.82 17.76
N TRP A 78 6.92 14.66 18.72
CA TRP A 78 6.13 14.26 19.90
C TRP A 78 4.89 13.41 19.58
N PHE A 79 4.28 13.58 18.40
CA PHE A 79 3.11 12.82 17.94
C PHE A 79 3.40 11.32 17.69
N THR A 80 4.68 10.93 17.64
CA THR A 80 5.17 9.54 17.55
C THR A 80 5.20 8.79 18.89
N ALA A 81 4.76 9.44 19.98
CA ALA A 81 4.68 8.79 21.28
C ALA A 81 3.91 7.46 21.22
N GLN A 82 4.51 6.43 21.82
CA GLN A 82 3.96 5.08 21.90
C GLN A 82 4.46 4.38 23.18
N PRO A 83 3.74 3.37 23.70
CA PRO A 83 4.01 2.82 25.03
C PRO A 83 4.94 1.60 25.06
N LEU A 84 5.30 1.01 23.91
CA LEU A 84 5.95 -0.29 23.84
C LEU A 84 7.48 -0.22 23.71
N PHE A 85 7.99 0.73 22.92
CA PHE A 85 9.43 0.94 22.72
C PHE A 85 9.94 2.13 23.54
N HIS A 86 11.13 1.99 24.13
CA HIS A 86 11.76 3.03 24.92
C HIS A 86 13.23 3.18 24.53
N THR A 87 13.76 4.38 24.69
CA THR A 87 15.11 4.78 24.26
C THR A 87 16.23 4.05 25.01
N TRP A 88 15.94 3.44 26.16
CA TRP A 88 16.88 2.63 26.93
C TRP A 88 16.92 1.16 26.50
N MET A 89 16.05 0.73 25.58
CA MET A 89 15.96 -0.67 25.19
C MET A 89 17.14 -1.08 24.31
N GLY A 90 17.98 -1.99 24.79
CA GLY A 90 19.00 -2.63 23.97
C GLY A 90 18.40 -3.58 22.93
N ALA A 91 19.21 -3.96 21.93
CA ALA A 91 18.78 -4.78 20.79
C ALA A 91 18.07 -6.09 21.20
N ALA A 92 18.50 -6.76 22.27
CA ALA A 92 17.87 -8.01 22.73
C ALA A 92 16.41 -7.83 23.17
N TRP A 93 16.09 -6.71 23.84
CA TRP A 93 14.73 -6.42 24.26
C TRP A 93 13.84 -6.08 23.07
N VAL A 94 14.33 -5.22 22.18
CA VAL A 94 13.66 -4.87 20.92
C VAL A 94 13.36 -6.13 20.09
N ARG A 95 14.34 -7.03 19.94
CA ARG A 95 14.17 -8.33 19.27
C ARG A 95 13.11 -9.21 19.93
N SER A 96 13.00 -9.19 21.25
CA SER A 96 11.98 -9.96 21.99
C SER A 96 10.57 -9.43 21.71
N VAL A 97 10.41 -8.11 21.61
CA VAL A 97 9.15 -7.47 21.22
C VAL A 97 8.77 -7.85 19.77
N TYR A 98 9.73 -7.83 18.84
CA TYR A 98 9.48 -8.30 17.47
C TYR A 98 9.19 -9.79 17.38
N ALA A 99 9.86 -10.62 18.18
CA ALA A 99 9.58 -12.05 18.26
C ALA A 99 8.14 -12.31 18.74
N LEU A 100 7.62 -11.51 19.69
CA LEU A 100 6.21 -11.56 20.08
C LEU A 100 5.28 -11.22 18.90
N GLY A 101 5.61 -10.19 18.11
CA GLY A 101 4.88 -9.86 16.88
C GLY A 101 4.88 -11.01 15.86
N ALA A 102 6.03 -11.66 15.68
CA ALA A 102 6.18 -12.82 14.79
C ALA A 102 5.36 -14.03 15.27
N VAL A 103 5.41 -14.36 16.57
CA VAL A 103 4.61 -15.44 17.17
C VAL A 103 3.12 -15.15 17.04
N ALA A 104 2.68 -13.91 17.29
CA ALA A 104 1.29 -13.50 17.09
C ALA A 104 0.86 -13.61 15.62
N SER A 105 1.75 -13.29 14.67
CA SER A 105 1.51 -13.42 13.23
C SER A 105 1.43 -14.88 12.78
N LEU A 106 2.25 -15.77 13.34
CA LEU A 106 2.14 -17.22 13.14
C LEU A 106 0.84 -17.77 13.73
N ALA A 107 0.44 -17.32 14.93
CA ALA A 107 -0.84 -17.69 15.52
C ALA A 107 -2.03 -17.20 14.66
N LEU A 108 -1.92 -16.01 14.08
CA LEU A 108 -2.86 -15.50 13.08
C LEU A 108 -2.89 -16.42 11.85
N ALA A 109 -1.76 -16.85 11.30
CA ALA A 109 -1.68 -17.77 10.16
C ALA A 109 -2.24 -19.17 10.49
N ALA A 110 -2.08 -19.63 11.73
CA ALA A 110 -2.63 -20.89 12.21
C ALA A 110 -4.14 -20.83 12.55
N GLY A 111 -4.73 -19.62 12.57
CA GLY A 111 -6.13 -19.41 12.94
C GLY A 111 -6.38 -19.49 14.45
N ALA A 112 -5.33 -19.52 15.26
CA ALA A 112 -5.41 -19.53 16.72
C ALA A 112 -5.82 -18.14 17.22
N ARG A 113 -7.09 -17.99 17.62
CA ARG A 113 -7.68 -16.71 18.06
C ARG A 113 -7.38 -15.57 17.08
N ALA A 114 -7.54 -15.83 15.79
CA ALA A 114 -7.05 -14.99 14.68
C ALA A 114 -7.15 -13.47 14.91
N ARG A 115 -8.31 -12.96 15.30
CA ARG A 115 -8.53 -11.52 15.50
C ARG A 115 -7.73 -10.92 16.67
N PHE A 116 -7.58 -11.68 17.76
CA PHE A 116 -6.76 -11.26 18.90
C PHE A 116 -5.28 -11.31 18.52
N SER A 117 -4.84 -12.37 17.86
CA SER A 117 -3.47 -12.52 17.37
C SER A 117 -3.11 -11.41 16.37
N ALA A 118 -4.03 -11.05 15.47
CA ALA A 118 -3.90 -9.88 14.60
C ALA A 118 -3.81 -8.57 15.39
N ALA A 119 -4.60 -8.40 16.45
CA ALA A 119 -4.55 -7.20 17.29
C ALA A 119 -3.21 -7.05 18.01
N VAL A 120 -2.65 -8.14 18.56
CA VAL A 120 -1.33 -8.14 19.20
C VAL A 120 -0.26 -7.78 18.17
N ALA A 121 -0.23 -8.46 17.03
CA ALA A 121 0.70 -8.15 15.93
C ALA A 121 0.55 -6.69 15.48
N TYR A 122 -0.68 -6.21 15.32
CA TYR A 122 -0.96 -4.82 14.92
C TYR A 122 -0.41 -3.80 15.91
N VAL A 123 -0.62 -3.98 17.22
CA VAL A 123 -0.09 -3.07 18.24
C VAL A 123 1.43 -3.03 18.21
N VAL A 124 2.10 -4.19 18.09
CA VAL A 124 3.56 -4.25 17.97
C VAL A 124 4.04 -3.49 16.73
N ALA A 125 3.41 -3.72 15.58
CA ALA A 125 3.73 -3.06 14.33
C ALA A 125 3.56 -1.53 14.46
N VAL A 126 2.39 -1.05 14.92
CA VAL A 126 2.10 0.39 15.07
C VAL A 126 3.09 1.08 16.00
N CYS A 127 3.42 0.43 17.12
CA CYS A 127 4.40 1.00 18.04
C CYS A 127 5.79 1.03 17.41
N SER A 128 6.18 0.01 16.64
CA SER A 128 7.45 -0.02 15.91
C SER A 128 7.53 1.08 14.87
N TYR A 129 6.48 1.24 14.07
CA TYR A 129 6.35 2.27 13.05
C TYR A 129 6.53 3.66 13.63
N ARG A 130 5.83 3.95 14.73
CA ARG A 130 5.92 5.26 15.37
C ARG A 130 7.30 5.49 15.97
N TYR A 131 7.87 4.47 16.61
CA TYR A 131 9.20 4.56 17.18
C TYR A 131 10.27 4.81 16.10
N SER A 132 10.15 4.14 14.96
CA SER A 132 11.10 4.21 13.84
C SER A 132 10.60 5.10 12.69
N PHE A 133 9.87 6.18 13.01
CA PHE A 133 9.14 7.01 12.03
C PHE A 133 10.01 7.54 10.88
N LEU A 134 11.29 7.79 11.12
CA LEU A 134 12.23 8.33 10.13
C LEU A 134 12.67 7.32 9.06
N VAL A 135 12.53 6.02 9.33
CA VAL A 135 12.94 4.93 8.42
C VAL A 135 11.75 4.12 7.91
N VAL A 136 10.57 4.70 8.00
CA VAL A 136 9.34 4.06 7.52
C VAL A 136 9.45 3.76 6.03
N SER A 137 9.12 2.52 5.69
CA SER A 137 9.03 2.02 4.34
C SER A 137 7.56 1.81 3.92
N VAL A 138 7.37 1.48 2.64
CA VAL A 138 6.06 1.09 2.10
C VAL A 138 5.59 -0.24 2.71
N ASP A 139 6.53 -1.15 3.02
CA ASP A 139 6.25 -2.45 3.62
C ASP A 139 5.52 -2.27 4.96
N ASP A 140 6.01 -1.37 5.81
CA ASP A 140 5.38 -1.07 7.09
C ASP A 140 3.92 -0.68 6.91
N ALA A 141 3.66 0.30 6.05
CA ALA A 141 2.33 0.84 5.85
C ALA A 141 1.32 -0.21 5.35
N VAL A 142 1.73 -1.07 4.41
CA VAL A 142 0.88 -2.13 3.89
C VAL A 142 0.63 -3.22 4.95
N VAL A 143 1.66 -3.65 5.68
CA VAL A 143 1.51 -4.67 6.73
C VAL A 143 0.59 -4.17 7.86
N HIS A 144 0.71 -2.90 8.29
CA HIS A 144 -0.23 -2.30 9.24
C HIS A 144 -1.67 -2.37 8.76
N LEU A 145 -1.91 -1.94 7.52
CA LEU A 145 -3.25 -1.92 6.94
C LEU A 145 -3.83 -3.33 6.85
N LEU A 146 -3.04 -4.32 6.43
CA LEU A 146 -3.46 -5.72 6.38
C LEU A 146 -3.81 -6.26 7.76
N LEU A 147 -2.97 -6.02 8.77
CA LEU A 147 -3.22 -6.44 10.16
C LEU A 147 -4.46 -5.77 10.74
N ALA A 148 -4.66 -4.46 10.50
CA ALA A 148 -5.87 -3.75 10.89
C ALA A 148 -7.13 -4.39 10.26
N TRP A 149 -7.07 -4.74 8.98
CA TRP A 149 -8.15 -5.46 8.31
C TRP A 149 -8.35 -6.86 8.89
N MET A 150 -7.31 -7.59 9.31
CA MET A 150 -7.47 -8.90 9.98
C MET A 150 -8.21 -8.81 11.32
N ILE A 151 -8.11 -7.68 12.04
CA ILE A 151 -8.91 -7.43 13.25
C ILE A 151 -10.40 -7.28 12.90
N LEU A 152 -10.71 -6.67 11.76
CA LEU A 152 -12.07 -6.33 11.34
C LEU A 152 -12.75 -7.45 10.53
N LEU A 153 -12.00 -8.25 9.79
CA LEU A 153 -12.59 -9.29 8.94
C LEU A 153 -13.09 -10.50 9.76
N PRO A 154 -14.13 -11.20 9.27
CA PRO A 154 -14.66 -12.40 9.93
C PRO A 154 -13.78 -13.65 9.66
N VAL A 155 -12.49 -13.57 10.00
CA VAL A 155 -11.47 -14.61 9.79
C VAL A 155 -11.30 -15.53 11.01
N GLY A 156 -10.68 -16.71 10.80
CA GLY A 156 -10.33 -17.67 11.85
C GLY A 156 -11.47 -18.59 12.29
N ARG A 157 -12.45 -18.83 11.42
CA ARG A 157 -13.64 -19.66 11.68
C ARG A 157 -13.56 -21.05 11.09
N THR A 158 -12.87 -21.23 9.97
CA THR A 158 -12.90 -22.51 9.22
C THR A 158 -11.55 -23.22 9.23
N LEU A 159 -10.49 -22.54 8.78
CA LEU A 159 -9.13 -23.07 8.75
C LEU A 159 -8.43 -22.87 10.11
N GLY A 160 -8.97 -23.53 11.15
CA GLY A 160 -8.40 -23.52 12.49
C GLY A 160 -7.20 -24.48 12.66
N PRO A 161 -6.54 -24.45 13.83
CA PRO A 161 -5.35 -25.26 14.09
C PRO A 161 -5.58 -26.77 13.91
N SER A 162 -6.74 -27.28 14.32
CA SER A 162 -7.06 -28.71 14.19
C SER A 162 -7.07 -29.18 12.75
N LEU A 163 -7.67 -28.39 11.84
CA LEU A 163 -7.76 -28.71 10.42
C LEU A 163 -6.41 -28.55 9.70
N LEU A 164 -5.57 -27.61 10.16
CA LEU A 164 -4.22 -27.43 9.63
C LEU A 164 -3.27 -28.58 10.03
N VAL A 165 -3.36 -29.07 11.27
CA VAL A 165 -2.49 -30.14 11.77
C VAL A 165 -2.98 -31.52 11.32
N ARG A 166 -4.29 -31.73 11.26
CA ARG A 166 -4.91 -33.00 10.83
C ARG A 166 -6.05 -32.71 9.85
N PRO A 167 -5.74 -32.55 8.55
CA PRO A 167 -6.78 -32.31 7.56
C PRO A 167 -7.67 -33.54 7.42
N SER A 168 -8.95 -33.40 7.78
CA SER A 168 -9.98 -34.40 7.47
C SER A 168 -10.77 -33.96 6.22
N ARG A 169 -11.24 -34.94 5.43
CA ARG A 169 -12.07 -34.64 4.25
C ARG A 169 -13.35 -33.90 4.63
N GLU A 170 -13.98 -34.32 5.72
CA GLU A 170 -15.19 -33.68 6.26
C GLU A 170 -14.93 -32.24 6.70
N GLY A 171 -13.89 -32.00 7.50
CA GLY A 171 -13.57 -30.65 7.98
C GLY A 171 -13.17 -29.70 6.84
N LEU A 172 -12.49 -30.22 5.81
CA LEU A 172 -12.16 -29.45 4.62
C LEU A 172 -13.40 -29.15 3.78
N HIS A 173 -14.31 -30.12 3.61
CA HIS A 173 -15.60 -29.92 2.97
C HIS A 173 -16.39 -28.82 3.68
N ASP A 174 -16.53 -28.89 5.01
CA ASP A 174 -17.21 -27.86 5.81
C ASP A 174 -16.56 -26.49 5.63
N ALA A 175 -15.23 -26.42 5.61
CA ALA A 175 -14.49 -25.18 5.40
C ALA A 175 -14.74 -24.56 4.01
N LEU A 176 -14.84 -25.38 2.95
CA LEU A 176 -15.11 -24.93 1.57
C LEU A 176 -16.53 -24.39 1.38
N HIS A 177 -17.48 -24.89 2.17
CA HIS A 177 -18.89 -24.52 2.08
C HIS A 177 -19.31 -23.45 3.10
N ALA A 178 -18.45 -23.16 4.07
CA ALA A 178 -18.68 -22.13 5.07
C ALA A 178 -18.83 -20.73 4.44
N ARG A 179 -19.75 -19.96 5.03
CA ARG A 179 -20.09 -18.59 4.63
C ARG A 179 -19.72 -17.60 5.73
N ALA A 180 -19.38 -16.38 5.33
CA ALA A 180 -19.04 -15.29 6.22
C ALA A 180 -19.82 -14.01 5.88
N PRO A 181 -20.09 -13.13 6.86
CA PRO A 181 -20.71 -11.83 6.60
C PRO A 181 -19.93 -11.02 5.55
N GLY A 182 -20.63 -10.49 4.56
CA GLY A 182 -20.00 -9.91 3.37
C GLY A 182 -19.56 -8.45 3.51
N LEU A 183 -20.12 -7.70 4.46
CA LEU A 183 -19.95 -6.25 4.54
C LEU A 183 -18.47 -5.85 4.73
N GLY A 184 -17.79 -6.42 5.72
CA GLY A 184 -16.37 -6.13 5.98
C GLY A 184 -15.47 -6.46 4.78
N VAL A 185 -15.75 -7.57 4.08
CA VAL A 185 -14.99 -7.97 2.88
C VAL A 185 -15.17 -6.97 1.75
N ARG A 186 -16.38 -6.43 1.56
CA ARG A 186 -16.64 -5.43 0.52
C ARG A 186 -16.06 -4.07 0.86
N LEU A 187 -16.04 -3.70 2.13
CA LEU A 187 -15.36 -2.49 2.59
C LEU A 187 -13.85 -2.59 2.39
N LEU A 188 -13.25 -3.76 2.65
CA LEU A 188 -11.86 -4.03 2.26
C LEU A 188 -11.67 -3.86 0.75
N LEU A 189 -12.51 -4.49 -0.07
CA LEU A 189 -12.42 -4.38 -1.53
C LEU A 189 -12.58 -2.93 -2.02
N ALA A 190 -13.49 -2.16 -1.41
CA ALA A 190 -13.64 -0.73 -1.71
C ALA A 190 -12.37 0.05 -1.36
N ASN A 191 -11.75 -0.24 -0.21
CA ASN A 191 -10.46 0.35 0.15
C ASN A 191 -9.36 -0.04 -0.85
N VAL A 192 -9.27 -1.29 -1.28
CA VAL A 192 -8.31 -1.75 -2.29
C VAL A 192 -8.51 -1.02 -3.62
N ALA A 193 -9.76 -0.90 -4.09
CA ALA A 193 -10.06 -0.14 -5.30
C ALA A 193 -9.64 1.32 -5.18
N LEU A 194 -9.90 1.94 -4.02
CA LEU A 194 -9.51 3.32 -3.76
C LEU A 194 -7.98 3.49 -3.77
N VAL A 195 -7.23 2.58 -3.13
CA VAL A 195 -5.75 2.60 -3.12
C VAL A 195 -5.20 2.61 -4.53
N TYR A 196 -5.61 1.65 -5.38
CA TYR A 196 -5.11 1.58 -6.76
C TYR A 196 -5.56 2.76 -7.61
N LEU A 197 -6.80 3.22 -7.44
CA LEU A 197 -7.31 4.38 -8.18
C LEU A 197 -6.51 5.63 -7.83
N VAL A 198 -6.29 5.90 -6.54
CA VAL A 198 -5.57 7.09 -6.08
C VAL A 198 -4.09 7.00 -6.42
N ALA A 199 -3.46 5.84 -6.26
CA ALA A 199 -2.07 5.61 -6.68
C ALA A 199 -1.89 5.85 -8.18
N GLY A 200 -2.79 5.34 -9.01
CA GLY A 200 -2.77 5.59 -10.45
C GLY A 200 -2.99 7.06 -10.80
N LEU A 201 -4.04 7.69 -10.25
CA LEU A 201 -4.38 9.08 -10.54
C LEU A 201 -3.30 10.08 -10.07
N THR A 202 -2.62 9.79 -8.96
CA THR A 202 -1.49 10.63 -8.50
C THR A 202 -0.31 10.55 -9.48
N LYS A 203 -0.03 9.39 -10.07
CA LYS A 203 0.97 9.26 -11.16
C LYS A 203 0.61 10.10 -12.39
N TRP A 204 -0.67 10.20 -12.74
CA TRP A 204 -1.13 11.05 -13.84
C TRP A 204 -0.88 12.55 -13.63
N ARG A 205 -0.57 12.96 -12.40
CA ARG A 205 -0.22 14.35 -12.06
C ARG A 205 1.29 14.60 -11.99
N SER A 206 2.11 13.56 -12.05
CA SER A 206 3.57 13.67 -12.01
C SER A 206 4.13 13.85 -13.41
N PRO A 207 4.93 14.92 -13.65
CA PRO A 207 5.62 15.11 -14.92
C PRO A 207 6.55 13.95 -15.28
N LEU A 208 7.24 13.35 -14.29
CA LEU A 208 8.17 12.25 -14.53
C LEU A 208 7.46 11.00 -15.05
N TRP A 209 6.28 10.69 -14.51
CA TRP A 209 5.47 9.57 -15.00
C TRP A 209 4.95 9.82 -16.42
N LEU A 210 4.49 11.04 -16.71
CA LEU A 210 4.01 11.42 -18.05
C LEU A 210 5.14 11.39 -19.09
N GLN A 211 6.33 11.87 -18.74
CA GLN A 211 7.51 11.92 -19.63
C GLN A 211 8.16 10.55 -19.84
N GLY A 212 7.89 9.57 -18.97
CA GLY A 212 8.43 8.21 -19.08
C GLY A 212 9.68 7.95 -18.24
N ASP A 213 10.10 8.91 -17.41
CA ASP A 213 11.39 8.88 -16.71
C ASP A 213 11.26 8.48 -15.22
N ALA A 214 10.03 8.36 -14.69
CA ALA A 214 9.81 8.02 -13.28
C ALA A 214 10.36 6.65 -12.89
N LEU A 215 10.21 5.63 -13.74
CA LEU A 215 10.73 4.29 -13.43
C LEU A 215 12.27 4.29 -13.30
N LEU A 216 12.97 5.05 -14.13
CA LEU A 216 14.42 5.21 -14.00
C LEU A 216 14.76 5.86 -12.65
N ALA A 217 14.06 6.94 -12.29
CA ALA A 217 14.26 7.62 -11.01
C ALA A 217 14.00 6.70 -9.81
N VAL A 218 12.94 5.89 -9.86
CA VAL A 218 12.62 4.89 -8.83
C VAL A 218 13.72 3.84 -8.71
N LEU A 219 14.22 3.34 -9.84
CA LEU A 219 15.30 2.36 -9.83
C LEU A 219 16.63 2.94 -9.36
N LYS A 220 16.83 4.26 -9.36
CA LYS A 220 18.03 4.93 -8.80
C LYS A 220 18.00 5.08 -7.28
N LEU A 221 16.90 4.73 -6.61
CA LEU A 221 16.81 4.87 -5.16
C LEU A 221 17.64 3.85 -4.40
N PRO A 222 18.02 4.14 -3.14
CA PRO A 222 18.64 3.15 -2.26
C PRO A 222 17.80 1.90 -2.03
N ALA A 223 16.47 2.02 -2.17
CA ALA A 223 15.55 0.88 -2.07
C ALA A 223 15.56 -0.02 -3.33
N SER A 224 16.24 0.34 -4.40
CA SER A 224 16.35 -0.50 -5.60
C SER A 224 17.44 -1.56 -5.42
N PHE A 225 17.23 -2.76 -5.95
CA PHE A 225 18.29 -3.77 -6.03
C PHE A 225 19.31 -3.47 -7.13
N TRP A 226 18.95 -2.61 -8.10
CA TRP A 226 19.76 -2.32 -9.28
C TRP A 226 19.97 -0.81 -9.51
N PRO A 227 20.46 -0.05 -8.51
CA PRO A 227 20.59 1.40 -8.64
C PRO A 227 21.54 1.82 -9.76
N GLU A 228 22.60 1.06 -10.06
CA GLU A 228 23.57 1.45 -11.08
C GLU A 228 23.40 0.78 -12.44
N GLN A 229 22.43 -0.12 -12.59
CA GLN A 229 22.30 -0.92 -13.81
C GLN A 229 21.79 -0.11 -15.02
N PHE A 230 21.02 0.95 -14.77
CA PHE A 230 20.41 1.75 -15.82
C PHE A 230 20.95 3.17 -15.81
N SER A 231 21.38 3.64 -16.98
CA SER A 231 21.77 5.02 -17.24
C SER A 231 20.62 5.81 -17.89
N ALA A 232 20.73 7.14 -17.91
CA ALA A 232 19.79 8.01 -18.60
C ALA A 232 19.66 7.68 -20.11
N GLU A 233 20.76 7.26 -20.74
CA GLU A 233 20.78 6.83 -22.15
C GLU A 233 19.96 5.56 -22.40
N GLN A 234 19.80 4.71 -21.38
CA GLN A 234 19.02 3.47 -21.43
C GLN A 234 17.55 3.67 -20.98
N SER A 235 17.15 4.90 -20.64
CA SER A 235 15.79 5.21 -20.18
C SER A 235 14.70 4.74 -21.15
N TRP A 236 14.97 4.72 -22.45
CA TRP A 236 14.04 4.25 -23.48
C TRP A 236 13.58 2.79 -23.28
N LEU A 237 14.42 1.93 -22.65
CA LEU A 237 14.04 0.56 -22.31
C LEU A 237 12.99 0.50 -21.19
N LEU A 238 13.02 1.49 -20.29
CA LEU A 238 12.14 1.58 -19.12
C LEU A 238 10.82 2.31 -19.42
N ARG A 239 10.80 3.19 -20.42
CA ARG A 239 9.62 3.99 -20.81
C ARG A 239 8.35 3.17 -21.06
N PRO A 240 8.38 2.03 -21.81
CA PRO A 240 7.19 1.21 -21.99
C PRO A 240 6.61 0.70 -20.68
N PHE A 241 7.47 0.26 -19.74
CA PHE A 241 7.05 -0.21 -18.42
C PHE A 241 6.54 0.92 -17.54
N ASN A 242 7.15 2.11 -17.63
CA ASN A 242 6.68 3.31 -16.96
C ASN A 242 5.24 3.65 -17.39
N TRP A 243 4.99 3.77 -18.70
CA TRP A 243 3.65 4.09 -19.21
C TRP A 243 2.65 2.95 -19.00
N ALA A 244 3.10 1.70 -19.04
CA ALA A 244 2.27 0.56 -18.65
C ALA A 244 1.82 0.68 -17.19
N GLY A 245 2.73 1.03 -16.26
CA GLY A 245 2.38 1.29 -14.86
C GLY A 245 1.37 2.42 -14.71
N LEU A 246 1.56 3.53 -15.43
CA LEU A 246 0.64 4.67 -15.45
C LEU A 246 -0.77 4.30 -15.95
N ALA A 247 -0.87 3.48 -16.99
CA ALA A 247 -2.14 3.09 -17.59
C ALA A 247 -2.85 1.98 -16.81
N ILE A 248 -2.12 0.95 -16.37
CA ILE A 248 -2.70 -0.28 -15.83
C ILE A 248 -3.09 -0.15 -14.36
N GLU A 249 -2.29 0.54 -13.54
CA GLU A 249 -2.53 0.60 -12.10
C GLU A 249 -3.92 1.11 -11.70
N PRO A 250 -4.45 2.25 -12.24
CA PRO A 250 -5.80 2.68 -11.89
C PRO A 250 -6.88 1.69 -12.36
N LEU A 251 -6.61 0.89 -13.40
CA LEU A 251 -7.54 -0.13 -13.89
C LEU A 251 -7.67 -1.31 -12.92
N PHE A 252 -6.75 -1.51 -11.97
CA PHE A 252 -6.91 -2.54 -10.94
C PHE A 252 -8.12 -2.28 -10.03
N ALA A 253 -8.59 -1.04 -9.90
CA ALA A 253 -9.86 -0.75 -9.24
C ALA A 253 -11.05 -1.48 -9.88
N LEU A 254 -10.98 -1.75 -11.21
CA LEU A 254 -12.03 -2.47 -11.93
C LEU A 254 -12.13 -3.95 -11.50
N LEU A 255 -11.08 -4.55 -10.92
CA LEU A 255 -11.13 -5.93 -10.43
C LEU A 255 -12.23 -6.17 -9.38
N VAL A 256 -12.61 -5.11 -8.66
CA VAL A 256 -13.63 -5.17 -7.61
C VAL A 256 -15.05 -5.19 -8.19
N VAL A 257 -15.28 -4.48 -9.30
CA VAL A 257 -16.61 -4.35 -9.91
C VAL A 257 -16.86 -5.36 -11.01
N LEU A 258 -15.80 -5.86 -11.66
CA LEU A 258 -15.94 -6.83 -12.74
C LEU A 258 -16.55 -8.15 -12.24
N PRO A 259 -17.47 -8.74 -13.02
CA PRO A 259 -18.14 -9.96 -12.59
C PRO A 259 -17.15 -11.14 -12.51
N PRO A 260 -17.45 -12.16 -11.69
CA PRO A 260 -16.63 -13.35 -11.62
C PRO A 260 -16.47 -14.02 -12.99
N ARG A 261 -15.32 -14.64 -13.23
CA ARG A 261 -14.97 -15.35 -14.49
C ARG A 261 -14.90 -14.49 -15.76
N HIS A 262 -15.14 -13.18 -15.67
CA HIS A 262 -15.02 -12.27 -16.81
C HIS A 262 -13.59 -12.27 -17.38
N ALA A 263 -13.44 -12.29 -18.71
CA ALA A 263 -12.13 -12.32 -19.37
C ALA A 263 -11.25 -11.13 -18.96
N CYS A 264 -11.80 -9.91 -18.96
CA CYS A 264 -11.07 -8.71 -18.52
C CYS A 264 -10.63 -8.79 -17.06
N LYS A 265 -11.41 -9.42 -16.18
CA LYS A 265 -11.02 -9.59 -14.77
C LYS A 265 -9.81 -10.51 -14.66
N ARG A 266 -9.78 -11.62 -15.41
CA ARG A 266 -8.63 -12.53 -15.46
C ARG A 266 -7.40 -11.86 -16.04
N ALA A 267 -7.55 -11.11 -17.13
CA ALA A 267 -6.45 -10.36 -17.74
C ALA A 267 -5.86 -9.31 -16.77
N LEU A 268 -6.72 -8.48 -16.15
CA LEU A 268 -6.28 -7.53 -15.13
C LEU A 268 -5.66 -8.22 -13.91
N GLY A 269 -6.14 -9.40 -13.53
CA GLY A 269 -5.53 -10.21 -12.47
C GLY A 269 -4.12 -10.68 -12.81
N ALA A 270 -3.91 -11.15 -14.04
CA ALA A 270 -2.58 -11.52 -14.51
C ALA A 270 -1.63 -10.32 -14.55
N LEU A 271 -2.12 -9.16 -15.01
CA LEU A 271 -1.37 -7.90 -14.99
C LEU A 271 -1.05 -7.45 -13.57
N LEU A 272 -1.98 -7.57 -12.61
CA LEU A 272 -1.75 -7.26 -11.20
C LEU A 272 -0.62 -8.13 -10.63
N VAL A 273 -0.66 -9.43 -10.91
CA VAL A 273 0.40 -10.35 -10.46
C VAL A 273 1.74 -9.97 -11.07
N GLY A 274 1.80 -9.77 -12.40
CA GLY A 274 3.04 -9.37 -13.08
C GLY A 274 3.59 -8.04 -12.59
N PHE A 275 2.71 -7.06 -12.33
CA PHE A 275 3.07 -5.74 -11.81
C PHE A 275 3.74 -5.85 -10.43
N HIS A 276 3.11 -6.54 -9.48
CA HIS A 276 3.68 -6.67 -8.12
C HIS A 276 4.92 -7.56 -8.07
N LEU A 277 4.99 -8.62 -8.88
CA LEU A 277 6.21 -9.42 -8.98
C LEU A 277 7.37 -8.61 -9.56
N CYS A 278 7.13 -7.78 -10.58
CA CYS A 278 8.15 -6.91 -11.14
C CYS A 278 8.69 -5.92 -10.08
N ILE A 279 7.80 -5.30 -9.29
CA ILE A 279 8.21 -4.41 -8.19
C ILE A 279 9.00 -5.18 -7.14
N ALA A 280 8.52 -6.35 -6.69
CA ALA A 280 9.20 -7.16 -5.68
C ALA A 280 10.59 -7.66 -6.12
N LEU A 281 10.82 -7.82 -7.43
CA LEU A 281 12.10 -8.24 -8.00
C LEU A 281 13.07 -7.07 -8.22
N THR A 282 12.58 -5.83 -8.23
CA THR A 282 13.39 -4.64 -8.56
C THR A 282 13.62 -3.73 -7.37
N LEU A 283 12.69 -3.70 -6.41
CA LEU A 283 12.72 -2.84 -5.24
C LEU A 283 12.62 -3.66 -3.94
N ASP A 284 13.31 -3.21 -2.90
CA ASP A 284 13.27 -3.70 -1.52
C ASP A 284 11.99 -3.24 -0.79
N VAL A 285 10.86 -3.55 -1.41
CA VAL A 285 9.50 -3.42 -0.85
C VAL A 285 8.74 -4.73 -1.08
N GLY A 286 9.44 -5.85 -0.89
CA GLY A 286 8.93 -7.17 -1.21
C GLY A 286 7.69 -7.54 -0.40
N LEU A 287 7.62 -7.16 0.87
CA LEU A 287 6.55 -7.57 1.77
C LEU A 287 5.23 -6.87 1.45
N ALA A 288 5.26 -5.57 1.10
CA ALA A 288 4.10 -4.85 0.60
C ALA A 288 3.53 -5.54 -0.65
N ASN A 289 4.40 -5.89 -1.59
CA ASN A 289 3.98 -6.52 -2.85
C ASN A 289 3.43 -7.93 -2.63
N LEU A 290 4.02 -8.73 -1.74
CA LEU A 290 3.45 -10.02 -1.32
C LEU A 290 2.07 -9.85 -0.66
N GLY A 291 1.90 -8.80 0.16
CA GLY A 291 0.61 -8.41 0.72
C GLY A 291 -0.43 -8.06 -0.35
N CYS A 292 -0.05 -7.29 -1.37
CA CYS A 292 -0.91 -6.97 -2.51
C CYS A 292 -1.27 -8.22 -3.33
N LEU A 293 -0.34 -9.16 -3.52
CA LEU A 293 -0.61 -10.44 -4.16
C LEU A 293 -1.59 -11.29 -3.34
N ALA A 294 -1.47 -11.28 -2.00
CA ALA A 294 -2.39 -11.98 -1.11
C ALA A 294 -3.84 -11.47 -1.26
N LEU A 295 -4.04 -10.16 -1.51
CA LEU A 295 -5.38 -9.60 -1.79
C LEU A 295 -6.03 -10.21 -3.03
N GLY A 296 -5.25 -10.79 -3.96
CA GLY A 296 -5.74 -11.58 -5.07
C GLY A 296 -6.70 -12.70 -4.65
N LEU A 297 -6.46 -13.32 -3.48
CA LEU A 297 -7.34 -14.37 -2.92
C LEU A 297 -8.76 -13.85 -2.63
N VAL A 298 -8.88 -12.57 -2.24
CA VAL A 298 -10.17 -11.93 -1.94
C VAL A 298 -10.82 -11.33 -3.20
N LEU A 299 -10.00 -10.75 -4.09
CA LEU A 299 -10.45 -10.22 -5.39
C LEU A 299 -11.06 -11.32 -6.27
N PHE A 300 -10.46 -12.51 -6.24
CA PHE A 300 -10.89 -13.70 -6.98
C PHE A 300 -11.59 -14.73 -6.09
N ARG A 301 -12.21 -14.32 -4.98
CA ARG A 301 -12.80 -15.23 -3.98
C ARG A 301 -13.74 -16.28 -4.58
N THR A 302 -14.58 -15.92 -5.55
CA THR A 302 -15.55 -16.84 -6.15
C THR A 302 -14.84 -17.88 -7.02
N GLU A 303 -13.84 -17.45 -7.78
CA GLU A 303 -13.01 -18.31 -8.61
C GLU A 303 -12.14 -19.24 -7.77
N VAL A 304 -11.53 -18.73 -6.69
CA VAL A 304 -10.72 -19.51 -5.73
C VAL A 304 -11.58 -20.56 -5.03
N ALA A 305 -12.76 -20.20 -4.53
CA ALA A 305 -13.68 -21.15 -3.89
C ALA A 305 -14.15 -22.23 -4.87
N ALA A 306 -14.50 -21.85 -6.12
CA ALA A 306 -14.89 -22.80 -7.14
C ALA A 306 -13.75 -23.76 -7.52
N LEU A 307 -12.53 -23.25 -7.70
CA LEU A 307 -11.35 -24.06 -7.99
C LEU A 307 -11.03 -25.04 -6.86
N ALA A 308 -11.13 -24.58 -5.60
CA ALA A 308 -10.88 -25.40 -4.43
C ALA A 308 -11.90 -26.55 -4.32
N ARG A 309 -13.21 -26.26 -4.50
CA ARG A 309 -14.27 -27.29 -4.52
C ARG A 309 -14.04 -28.32 -5.63
N ALA A 310 -13.72 -27.85 -6.84
CA ALA A 310 -13.45 -28.73 -7.98
C ALA A 310 -12.25 -29.67 -7.74
N ARG A 311 -11.15 -29.14 -7.18
CA ARG A 311 -9.95 -29.96 -6.88
C ARG A 311 -10.17 -30.97 -5.76
N LEU A 312 -11.06 -30.67 -4.83
CA LEU A 312 -11.31 -31.50 -3.66
C LEU A 312 -12.50 -32.45 -3.85
N GLY A 313 -13.12 -32.45 -5.05
CA GLY A 313 -14.29 -33.27 -5.36
C GLY A 313 -15.51 -32.93 -4.50
N ALA A 314 -15.57 -31.72 -3.94
CA ALA A 314 -16.71 -31.27 -3.15
C ALA A 314 -17.88 -30.96 -4.10
N SER A 315 -19.09 -31.40 -3.74
CA SER A 315 -20.28 -31.15 -4.55
C SER A 315 -20.53 -29.64 -4.67
N THR A 316 -21.17 -29.21 -5.75
CA THR A 316 -21.57 -27.79 -5.89
C THR A 316 -22.80 -27.46 -5.05
N GLU A 317 -23.45 -28.45 -4.45
CA GLU A 317 -24.65 -28.23 -3.65
C GLU A 317 -24.29 -27.40 -2.42
N PRO A 318 -25.01 -26.29 -2.18
CA PRO A 318 -24.85 -25.56 -0.95
C PRO A 318 -25.25 -26.48 0.21
N PRO A 319 -24.50 -26.47 1.33
CA PRO A 319 -24.92 -27.22 2.50
C PRO A 319 -26.29 -26.72 2.94
N SER A 320 -27.12 -27.65 3.43
CA SER A 320 -28.38 -27.32 4.08
C SER A 320 -28.12 -26.22 5.12
N PRO A 321 -28.95 -25.16 5.20
CA PRO A 321 -28.69 -24.01 6.06
C PRO A 321 -28.59 -24.44 7.52
N ALA A 322 -27.35 -24.64 7.98
CA ALA A 322 -27.07 -25.06 9.34
C ALA A 322 -27.37 -23.89 10.27
N CYS A 323 -28.37 -24.10 11.13
CA CYS A 323 -28.75 -23.40 12.35
C CYS A 323 -28.60 -21.85 12.36
N PRO A 324 -29.70 -21.09 12.57
CA PRO A 324 -29.66 -19.63 12.55
C PRO A 324 -28.62 -19.06 13.52
N PRO A 325 -27.96 -17.94 13.16
CA PRO A 325 -26.94 -17.33 13.99
C PRO A 325 -27.52 -16.89 15.34
N ARG A 326 -26.89 -17.32 16.44
CA ARG A 326 -27.19 -16.85 17.80
C ARG A 326 -27.09 -15.32 17.89
N ALA A 327 -28.02 -14.65 18.57
CA ALA A 327 -28.12 -13.19 18.71
C ALA A 327 -26.81 -12.46 19.10
N ALA A 328 -25.93 -13.09 19.89
CA ALA A 328 -24.61 -12.53 20.23
C ALA A 328 -23.71 -12.28 19.00
N ARG A 329 -23.91 -13.04 17.92
CA ARG A 329 -23.18 -12.90 16.65
C ARG A 329 -23.57 -11.63 15.90
N GLU A 330 -24.81 -11.15 16.08
CA GLU A 330 -25.32 -9.94 15.43
C GLU A 330 -24.76 -8.65 16.06
N ARG A 331 -24.62 -8.58 17.39
CA ARG A 331 -24.07 -7.38 18.03
C ARG A 331 -22.62 -7.16 17.61
N THR A 332 -21.81 -8.21 17.63
CA THR A 332 -20.40 -8.14 17.22
C THR A 332 -20.26 -7.82 15.73
N SER A 333 -21.13 -8.34 14.86
CA SER A 333 -21.07 -8.02 13.43
C SER A 333 -21.37 -6.54 13.16
N ARG A 334 -22.33 -5.93 13.88
CA ARG A 334 -22.65 -4.50 13.74
C ARG A 334 -21.49 -3.59 14.15
N LEU A 335 -20.87 -3.83 15.31
CA LEU A 335 -19.73 -3.04 15.77
C LEU A 335 -18.57 -3.10 14.78
N VAL A 336 -18.27 -4.30 14.29
CA VAL A 336 -17.23 -4.53 13.29
C VAL A 336 -17.54 -3.81 11.98
N ALA A 337 -18.78 -3.92 11.50
CA ALA A 337 -19.24 -3.23 10.30
C ALA A 337 -19.09 -1.71 10.44
N SER A 338 -19.50 -1.14 11.56
CA SER A 338 -19.35 0.28 11.85
C SER A 338 -17.88 0.70 11.88
N ALA A 339 -17.01 -0.07 12.55
CA ALA A 339 -15.58 0.20 12.59
C ALA A 339 -14.94 0.14 11.19
N SER A 340 -15.26 -0.88 10.39
CA SER A 340 -14.82 -0.97 8.99
C SER A 340 -15.31 0.20 8.14
N PHE A 341 -16.56 0.63 8.33
CA PHE A 341 -17.13 1.75 7.59
C PHE A 341 -16.43 3.07 7.94
N VAL A 342 -16.24 3.34 9.24
CA VAL A 342 -15.48 4.52 9.71
C VAL A 342 -14.07 4.50 9.17
N LEU A 343 -13.38 3.35 9.21
CA LEU A 343 -12.04 3.22 8.64
C LEU A 343 -12.02 3.57 7.16
N VAL A 344 -12.92 3.00 6.35
CA VAL A 344 -13.00 3.32 4.91
C VAL A 344 -13.32 4.79 4.66
N LEU A 345 -14.20 5.40 5.47
CA LEU A 345 -14.52 6.82 5.35
C LEU A 345 -13.31 7.71 5.63
N LEU A 346 -12.54 7.38 6.67
CA LEU A 346 -11.29 8.08 7.00
C LEU A 346 -10.26 7.93 5.87
N LEU A 347 -10.07 6.71 5.35
CA LEU A 347 -9.19 6.44 4.21
C LEU A 347 -9.63 7.22 2.96
N TYR A 348 -10.93 7.22 2.67
CA TYR A 348 -11.51 7.97 1.55
C TYR A 348 -11.27 9.48 1.68
N GLY A 349 -11.62 10.08 2.81
CA GLY A 349 -11.42 11.52 3.03
C GLY A 349 -9.95 11.92 2.98
N ALA A 350 -9.04 11.08 3.52
CA ALA A 350 -7.61 11.33 3.46
C ALA A 350 -7.06 11.24 2.03
N MET A 351 -7.38 10.17 1.31
CA MET A 351 -6.88 9.93 -0.05
C MET A 351 -7.47 10.90 -1.08
N VAL A 352 -8.78 11.14 -1.05
CA VAL A 352 -9.44 12.08 -1.97
C VAL A 352 -9.03 13.51 -1.66
N GLY A 353 -8.95 13.90 -0.39
CA GLY A 353 -8.41 15.20 0.01
C GLY A 353 -7.01 15.41 -0.57
N SER A 354 -6.14 14.40 -0.43
CA SER A 354 -4.80 14.43 -0.99
C SER A 354 -4.78 14.54 -2.52
N ALA A 355 -5.65 13.77 -3.20
CA ALA A 355 -5.74 13.77 -4.66
C ALA A 355 -6.33 15.07 -5.23
N LEU A 356 -7.10 15.81 -4.45
CA LEU A 356 -7.70 17.10 -4.84
C LEU A 356 -6.82 18.30 -4.49
N GLN A 357 -5.77 18.13 -3.69
CA GLN A 357 -4.84 19.23 -3.42
C GLN A 357 -4.31 19.80 -4.74
N PRO A 358 -4.35 21.13 -4.93
CA PRO A 358 -3.66 21.76 -6.05
C PRO A 358 -2.21 21.27 -6.02
N SER A 359 -1.68 20.90 -7.18
CA SER A 359 -0.24 20.71 -7.30
C SER A 359 0.31 22.11 -7.12
N TRP A 360 0.71 22.46 -5.90
CA TRP A 360 1.30 23.75 -5.54
C TRP A 360 2.47 24.14 -6.46
N ARG A 361 3.00 23.16 -7.20
CA ARG A 361 3.95 23.27 -8.31
C ARG A 361 3.42 23.90 -9.61
N ALA A 362 2.12 24.15 -9.76
CA ALA A 362 1.59 24.64 -11.02
C ALA A 362 2.14 26.04 -11.32
N ASP A 363 2.13 26.98 -10.36
CA ASP A 363 2.61 28.36 -10.59
C ASP A 363 2.91 29.17 -9.30
N ALA A 364 2.78 28.59 -8.09
CA ALA A 364 2.88 29.38 -6.86
C ALA A 364 4.30 29.39 -6.29
N ALA A 365 4.86 30.59 -6.10
CA ALA A 365 5.99 30.79 -5.18
C ALA A 365 5.66 30.10 -3.83
N PRO A 366 6.64 29.46 -3.16
CA PRO A 366 6.41 28.79 -1.90
C PRO A 366 5.63 29.73 -0.97
N SER A 367 4.39 29.36 -0.67
CA SER A 367 3.59 30.18 0.23
C SER A 367 4.16 29.99 1.63
N ASP A 368 4.57 31.06 2.29
CA ASP A 368 4.99 31.04 3.70
C ASP A 368 3.88 30.62 4.67
N ASP A 369 2.67 30.28 4.18
CA ASP A 369 1.59 29.74 4.99
C ASP A 369 1.74 28.21 5.16
N PRO A 370 2.23 27.71 6.32
CA PRO A 370 2.31 26.28 6.61
C PRO A 370 0.93 25.59 6.59
N LYS A 371 -0.17 26.34 6.59
CA LYS A 371 -1.52 25.77 6.45
C LYS A 371 -1.82 25.29 5.03
N ALA A 372 -1.07 25.74 4.03
CA ALA A 372 -1.23 25.34 2.63
C ALA A 372 -0.90 23.84 2.40
N GLU A 373 0.00 23.26 3.21
CA GLU A 373 0.43 21.86 3.07
C GLU A 373 -0.61 20.85 3.58
N GLY A 374 -1.52 21.29 4.46
CA GLY A 374 -2.38 20.39 5.24
C GLY A 374 -3.55 19.75 4.49
N GLY A 375 -3.83 20.09 3.23
CA GLY A 375 -4.92 19.45 2.50
C GLY A 375 -6.34 19.84 2.88
N GLY A 376 -6.47 21.02 3.49
CA GLY A 376 -7.74 21.49 4.02
C GLY A 376 -8.18 20.76 5.30
N PRO A 377 -9.25 21.23 5.94
CA PRO A 377 -9.68 20.74 7.26
C PRO A 377 -10.13 19.27 7.25
N ILE A 378 -10.77 18.81 6.18
CA ILE A 378 -11.28 17.43 6.07
C ILE A 378 -10.13 16.43 6.00
N GLN A 379 -9.14 16.65 5.13
CA GLN A 379 -7.99 15.76 5.03
C GLN A 379 -7.23 15.70 6.36
N ARG A 380 -6.98 16.84 7.02
CA ARG A 380 -6.35 16.88 8.35
C ARG A 380 -7.13 16.05 9.37
N ALA A 381 -8.46 16.21 9.44
CA ALA A 381 -9.29 15.44 10.35
C ALA A 381 -9.22 13.92 10.06
N CYS A 382 -9.30 13.53 8.79
CA CYS A 382 -9.21 12.14 8.38
C CYS A 382 -7.84 11.53 8.67
N VAL A 383 -6.75 12.22 8.30
CA VAL A 383 -5.37 11.79 8.58
C VAL A 383 -5.12 11.70 10.08
N THR A 384 -5.64 12.64 10.87
CA THR A 384 -5.55 12.59 12.34
C THR A 384 -6.28 11.36 12.88
N GLY A 385 -7.49 11.08 12.38
CA GLY A 385 -8.24 9.88 12.75
C GLY A 385 -7.49 8.59 12.42
N LEU A 386 -6.91 8.50 11.22
CA LEU A 386 -6.08 7.36 10.81
C LEU A 386 -4.82 7.25 11.69
N TRP A 387 -4.14 8.37 11.97
CA TRP A 387 -2.98 8.40 12.86
C TRP A 387 -3.32 7.84 14.24
N VAL A 388 -4.43 8.28 14.84
CA VAL A 388 -4.93 7.78 16.14
C VAL A 388 -5.17 6.27 16.10
N LEU A 389 -5.73 5.77 14.99
CA LEU A 389 -5.93 4.33 14.81
C LEU A 389 -4.62 3.55 14.65
N GLY A 390 -3.48 4.21 14.43
CA GLY A 390 -2.21 3.58 14.13
C GLY A 390 -1.99 3.34 12.63
N LEU A 391 -2.78 3.98 11.78
CA LEU A 391 -2.66 3.93 10.33
C LEU A 391 -2.12 5.27 9.86
N ALA A 392 -0.81 5.36 9.71
CA ALA A 392 -0.18 6.54 9.16
C ALA A 392 0.28 6.20 7.74
N GLN A 393 -0.43 6.75 6.76
CA GLN A 393 -0.04 6.67 5.36
C GLN A 393 -0.07 8.07 4.77
N GLN A 394 1.10 8.56 4.37
CA GLN A 394 1.13 9.60 3.35
C GLN A 394 0.73 8.94 2.03
N TYR A 395 -0.48 9.26 1.56
CA TYR A 395 -1.03 8.73 0.30
C TYR A 395 -0.39 9.34 -0.94
N ARG A 396 0.58 10.25 -0.76
CA ARG A 396 1.47 10.84 -1.76
C ARG A 396 2.80 10.10 -1.81
N LEU A 397 2.75 8.77 -1.69
CA LEU A 397 3.91 7.89 -1.56
C LEU A 397 4.86 7.92 -2.78
N LEU A 398 4.51 8.63 -3.85
CA LEU A 398 5.37 8.83 -5.02
C LEU A 398 5.61 10.29 -5.35
N ASP A 399 4.88 11.21 -4.73
CA ASP A 399 5.13 12.63 -4.90
C ASP A 399 6.49 13.00 -4.35
N TRP A 400 7.02 12.25 -3.37
CA TRP A 400 8.40 12.42 -2.91
C TRP A 400 9.41 12.23 -4.04
N ILE A 401 9.12 11.43 -5.08
CA ILE A 401 9.99 11.33 -6.28
C ILE A 401 10.08 12.69 -6.93
N ASP A 402 8.96 13.38 -7.07
CA ASP A 402 8.95 14.71 -7.64
C ASP A 402 9.38 15.81 -6.64
N GLU A 403 9.22 15.62 -5.32
CA GLU A 403 9.61 16.58 -4.26
C GLU A 403 11.11 16.53 -3.96
N ARG A 404 11.70 15.32 -4.03
CA ARG A 404 13.07 15.03 -3.62
C ARG A 404 13.96 14.57 -4.77
N ASN A 405 13.46 14.38 -5.99
CA ASN A 405 14.37 14.36 -7.13
C ASN A 405 15.04 15.71 -7.20
N TYR A 406 16.32 15.68 -6.88
CA TYR A 406 17.20 16.82 -6.92
C TYR A 406 17.12 17.45 -8.32
N ALA A 407 16.56 18.66 -8.40
CA ALA A 407 16.93 19.56 -9.46
C ALA A 407 18.42 19.89 -9.24
N LEU A 408 19.29 19.14 -9.91
CA LEU A 408 20.74 19.33 -9.83
C LEU A 408 21.05 20.62 -10.60
N SER A 409 20.88 21.75 -9.92
CA SER A 409 21.25 23.06 -10.45
C SER A 409 22.75 23.25 -10.23
N LEU A 410 23.53 23.00 -11.28
CA LEU A 410 24.96 23.29 -11.26
C LEU A 410 25.15 24.82 -11.38
N SER A 411 25.28 25.51 -10.25
CA SER A 411 25.70 26.91 -10.25
C SER A 411 27.23 26.99 -10.22
N VAL A 412 27.85 27.39 -11.33
CA VAL A 412 29.28 27.66 -11.37
C VAL A 412 29.50 29.11 -10.92
N ARG A 413 30.24 29.32 -9.84
CA ARG A 413 30.63 30.66 -9.39
C ARG A 413 32.12 30.83 -9.59
N GLU A 414 32.51 31.82 -10.38
CA GLU A 414 33.92 32.20 -10.54
C GLU A 414 34.23 33.37 -9.61
N ARG A 415 35.35 33.30 -8.91
CA ARG A 415 35.87 34.41 -8.13
C ARG A 415 36.92 35.13 -8.97
N ASP A 416 36.65 36.38 -9.33
CA ASP A 416 37.60 37.16 -10.12
C ASP A 416 38.85 37.54 -9.29
N ALA A 417 39.87 38.10 -9.96
CA ALA A 417 41.12 38.53 -9.33
C ALA A 417 40.93 39.60 -8.23
N ARG A 418 39.75 40.23 -8.14
CA ARG A 418 39.38 41.20 -7.10
C ARG A 418 38.57 40.57 -5.97
N GLY A 419 38.34 39.27 -6.00
CA GLY A 419 37.59 38.52 -4.99
C GLY A 419 36.07 38.54 -5.17
N VAL A 420 35.55 39.11 -6.26
CA VAL A 420 34.10 39.19 -6.51
C VAL A 420 33.62 37.86 -7.08
N LEU A 421 32.66 37.23 -6.41
CA LEU A 421 31.98 36.03 -6.87
C LEU A 421 30.94 36.39 -7.95
N ARG A 422 31.11 35.86 -9.16
CA ARG A 422 30.14 35.98 -10.26
C ARG A 422 29.52 34.61 -10.55
N SER A 423 28.20 34.55 -10.55
CA SER A 423 27.48 33.35 -11.00
C SER A 423 27.55 33.28 -12.52
N MET A 424 28.04 32.17 -13.06
CA MET A 424 28.07 31.91 -14.50
C MET A 424 26.80 31.20 -14.95
N PRO A 425 26.26 31.51 -16.15
CA PRO A 425 25.17 30.74 -16.73
C PRO A 425 25.63 29.30 -17.03
N THR A 426 24.92 28.32 -16.49
CA THR A 426 25.25 26.88 -16.60
C THR A 426 25.31 26.40 -18.06
N GLU A 427 24.57 27.03 -18.96
CA GLU A 427 24.51 26.69 -20.39
C GLU A 427 25.86 26.78 -21.12
N ARG A 428 26.80 27.60 -20.61
CA ARG A 428 28.13 27.80 -21.24
C ARG A 428 29.06 26.60 -21.09
N TYR A 429 28.95 25.83 -20.01
CA TYR A 429 29.82 24.69 -19.74
C TYR A 429 29.36 23.42 -20.44
N LEU A 430 28.05 23.16 -20.48
CA LEU A 430 27.49 21.95 -21.10
C LEU A 430 27.69 21.90 -22.63
N ARG A 431 27.81 23.05 -23.31
CA ARG A 431 28.14 23.08 -24.75
C ARG A 431 29.62 22.87 -25.06
N SER A 432 30.51 23.07 -24.09
CA SER A 432 31.97 23.00 -24.32
C SER A 432 32.52 21.56 -24.31
N SER A 433 31.81 20.59 -23.72
CA SER A 433 32.26 19.19 -23.68
C SER A 433 31.86 18.36 -24.90
N SER A 434 30.96 18.85 -25.76
CA SER A 434 30.55 18.17 -27.00
C SER A 434 31.32 18.63 -28.25
N ALA A 435 32.22 19.61 -28.12
CA ALA A 435 33.02 20.10 -29.23
C ALA A 435 34.32 19.28 -29.37
N THR A 436 34.28 18.32 -30.30
CA THR A 436 35.42 17.86 -31.13
C THR A 436 36.73 17.51 -30.40
N ARG A 437 36.99 16.20 -30.23
CA ARG A 437 38.37 15.69 -30.21
C ARG A 437 39.06 16.14 -31.51
N PRO A 438 40.18 16.88 -31.46
CA PRO A 438 40.97 17.13 -32.65
C PRO A 438 41.48 15.79 -33.18
N THR A 439 41.14 15.46 -34.41
CA THR A 439 41.76 14.37 -35.16
C THR A 439 43.25 14.66 -35.26
N SER A 440 44.07 13.74 -34.75
CA SER A 440 45.52 13.80 -34.84
C SER A 440 45.96 13.65 -36.30
N THR A 441 46.27 14.77 -36.95
CA THR A 441 46.98 14.79 -38.23
C THR A 441 48.48 14.61 -38.01
N SER A 442 48.98 13.47 -38.49
CA SER A 442 50.24 13.31 -39.25
C SER A 442 51.49 14.07 -38.76
N CYS A 443 52.33 13.38 -37.97
CA CYS A 443 53.75 13.70 -37.88
C CYS A 443 54.44 13.39 -39.22
N ALA A 444 54.81 14.44 -39.96
CA ALA A 444 55.71 14.35 -41.10
C ALA A 444 57.15 14.12 -40.61
N ALA A 445 57.78 13.04 -41.07
CA ALA A 445 59.20 12.78 -40.91
C ALA A 445 60.02 13.65 -41.88
N SER A 446 61.04 14.33 -41.36
CA SER A 446 62.04 15.06 -42.13
C SER A 446 63.21 14.12 -42.48
N PRO A 447 63.67 14.04 -43.75
CA PRO A 447 64.86 13.28 -44.10
C PRO A 447 66.13 14.12 -43.83
N ARG A 448 67.06 13.55 -43.07
CA ARG A 448 68.44 14.06 -42.99
C ARG A 448 69.23 13.58 -44.20
N ALA A 449 70.02 14.52 -44.73
CA ALA A 449 70.98 14.32 -45.81
C ALA A 449 72.18 13.44 -45.39
N SER A 450 72.67 12.68 -46.37
CA SER A 450 74.08 12.38 -46.61
C SER A 450 74.35 12.64 -48.09
#